data_AF-A0A821E4P2-F1
#
_entry.id   AF-A0A821E4P2-F1
#
_cell.length_a   1.000
_cell.length_b   1.000
_cell.length_c   1.000
_cell.angle_alpha   90.00
_cell.angle_beta   90.00
_cell.angle_gamma   90.00
#
_symmetry.space_group_name_H-M   'P 1'
#
loop_
_entity.id
_entity.type
_entity.pdbx_description
1 polymer ?
#
loop_
_entity_poly.entity_id
_entity_poly.type
_entity_poly.pdbx_seq_one_letter_code
_entity_poly.pdbx_strand_id
1 'polypeptide(L)'
;MNALLIFLISVALLSGARNNRNMTLSEKIYNRMKTLFPDQKQGLLSGSILLSNVYSSLGKYEQAKNLRYHEKKELGVKVKIGLSWTEVYGELVRFKAHDHSHPRSSEIYAEFDRLSSILIKYNYKFDSTWITRQMNEEETIESVLCGHSEKLAIGFNLIQKPIPEFIQITKNLRVCGDCHEFTKLIAKFYQRNIIVRDANRIHHFYPNGQCSCQDHF
;
A
#
# COMPACT_ATOMS: atom_id res chain seq x y z
N MET A 1 -5.63 -21.27 24.05
CA MET A 1 -5.15 -20.38 22.95
C MET A 1 -5.34 -18.94 23.41
N ASN A 2 -4.29 -18.11 23.44
CA ASN A 2 -4.35 -16.74 23.98
C ASN A 2 -5.30 -15.86 23.12
N ALA A 3 -6.17 -15.05 23.74
CA ALA A 3 -7.09 -14.14 23.06
C ALA A 3 -6.36 -13.23 22.03
N LEU A 4 -5.14 -12.79 22.37
CA LEU A 4 -4.30 -12.03 21.44
C LEU A 4 -3.92 -12.83 20.19
N LEU A 5 -3.60 -14.11 20.34
CA LEU A 5 -3.27 -14.98 19.20
C LEU A 5 -4.47 -15.16 18.27
N ILE A 6 -5.67 -15.35 18.82
CA ILE A 6 -6.91 -15.48 18.03
C ILE A 6 -7.22 -14.18 17.28
N PHE A 7 -6.99 -13.04 17.92
CA PHE A 7 -7.12 -11.73 17.28
C PHE A 7 -6.14 -11.57 16.11
N LEU A 8 -4.86 -11.88 16.31
CA LEU A 8 -3.84 -11.80 15.26
C LEU A 8 -4.13 -12.74 14.08
N ILE A 9 -4.60 -13.97 14.35
CA ILE A 9 -5.05 -14.91 13.31
C ILE A 9 -6.23 -14.31 12.53
N SER A 10 -7.17 -13.67 13.22
CA SER A 10 -8.34 -13.06 12.56
C SER A 10 -7.92 -11.91 11.63
N VAL A 11 -6.95 -11.09 12.03
CA VAL A 11 -6.38 -10.03 11.17
C VAL A 11 -5.66 -10.63 9.96
N ALA A 12 -4.88 -11.68 10.15
CA ALA A 12 -4.19 -12.37 9.06
C ALA A 12 -5.19 -12.98 8.06
N LEU A 13 -6.23 -13.66 8.54
CA LEU A 13 -7.30 -14.22 7.70
C LEU A 13 -8.06 -13.13 6.94
N LEU A 14 -8.37 -12.01 7.59
CA LEU A 14 -9.05 -10.89 6.93
C LEU A 14 -8.17 -10.27 5.84
N SER A 15 -6.87 -10.17 6.08
CA SER A 15 -5.93 -9.73 5.05
C SER A 15 -5.85 -10.70 3.88
N GLY A 16 -5.84 -12.02 4.12
CA GLY A 16 -5.87 -13.04 3.07
C GLY A 16 -7.18 -12.99 2.28
N ALA A 17 -8.32 -12.82 2.98
CA ALA A 17 -9.63 -12.64 2.36
C ALA A 17 -9.66 -11.38 1.48
N ARG A 18 -8.97 -10.31 1.91
CA ARG A 18 -8.82 -9.10 1.10
C ARG A 18 -8.06 -9.34 -0.19
N ASN A 19 -6.95 -10.07 -0.14
CA ASN A 19 -6.16 -10.38 -1.34
C ASN A 19 -6.96 -11.25 -2.34
N ASN A 20 -7.87 -12.08 -1.83
CA ASN A 20 -8.76 -12.90 -2.65
C ASN A 20 -10.09 -12.21 -3.00
N ARG A 21 -10.30 -10.94 -2.59
CA ARG A 21 -11.56 -10.19 -2.75
C ARG A 21 -12.80 -10.94 -2.25
N ASN A 22 -12.62 -11.78 -1.22
CA ASN A 22 -13.68 -12.60 -0.66
C ASN A 22 -14.52 -11.80 0.35
N MET A 23 -15.55 -11.13 -0.14
CA MET A 23 -16.45 -10.29 0.66
C MET A 23 -17.12 -11.07 1.79
N THR A 24 -17.74 -12.21 1.49
CA THR A 24 -18.49 -13.02 2.46
C THR A 24 -17.60 -13.47 3.62
N LEU A 25 -16.38 -13.93 3.32
CA LEU A 25 -15.43 -14.32 4.37
C LEU A 25 -14.96 -13.12 5.18
N SER A 26 -14.70 -11.99 4.52
CA SER A 26 -14.23 -10.76 5.17
C SER A 26 -15.26 -10.23 6.17
N GLU A 27 -16.54 -10.20 5.80
CA GLU A 27 -17.64 -9.80 6.67
C GLU A 27 -17.77 -10.74 7.87
N LYS A 28 -17.71 -12.06 7.64
CA LYS A 28 -17.77 -13.07 8.72
C LYS A 28 -16.63 -12.90 9.71
N ILE A 29 -15.39 -12.72 9.23
CA ILE A 29 -14.23 -12.53 10.10
C ILE A 29 -14.38 -11.22 10.89
N TYR A 30 -14.73 -10.12 10.22
CA TYR A 30 -14.84 -8.82 10.88
C TYR A 30 -15.94 -8.79 11.94
N ASN A 31 -17.12 -9.34 11.65
CA ASN A 31 -18.21 -9.45 12.63
C ASN A 31 -17.78 -10.30 13.83
N ARG A 32 -17.08 -11.41 13.60
CA ARG A 32 -16.54 -12.22 14.68
C ARG A 32 -15.48 -11.48 15.50
N MET A 33 -14.64 -10.65 14.87
CA MET A 33 -13.70 -9.79 15.59
C MET A 33 -14.43 -8.80 16.50
N LYS A 34 -15.49 -8.14 16.02
CA LYS A 34 -16.31 -7.22 16.83
C LYS A 34 -16.91 -7.91 18.05
N THR A 35 -17.43 -9.12 17.89
CA THR A 35 -18.02 -9.90 19.00
C THR A 35 -16.98 -10.38 20.00
N LEU A 36 -15.83 -10.88 19.54
CA LEU A 36 -14.83 -11.51 20.41
C LEU A 36 -13.85 -10.52 21.04
N PHE A 37 -13.62 -9.37 20.40
CA PHE A 37 -12.58 -8.42 20.80
C PHE A 37 -13.09 -6.97 20.83
N PRO A 38 -14.21 -6.66 21.51
CA PRO A 38 -14.80 -5.32 21.51
C PRO A 38 -13.84 -4.24 22.04
N ASP A 39 -12.94 -4.61 22.95
CA ASP A 39 -11.98 -3.68 23.55
C ASP A 39 -10.76 -3.40 22.67
N GLN A 40 -10.53 -4.20 21.61
CA GLN A 40 -9.41 -4.03 20.68
C GLN A 40 -9.72 -2.97 19.62
N LYS A 41 -10.12 -1.77 20.05
CA LYS A 41 -10.64 -0.69 19.19
C LYS A 41 -9.72 -0.35 18.01
N GLN A 42 -8.41 -0.24 18.24
CA GLN A 42 -7.45 0.03 17.17
C GLN A 42 -7.40 -1.13 16.15
N GLY A 43 -7.51 -2.36 16.64
CA GLY A 43 -7.55 -3.57 15.85
C GLY A 43 -8.82 -3.71 15.01
N LEU A 44 -9.97 -3.38 15.60
CA LEU A 44 -11.25 -3.30 14.90
C LEU A 44 -11.22 -2.24 13.82
N LEU A 45 -10.66 -1.05 14.09
CA LEU A 45 -10.47 -0.03 13.06
C LEU A 45 -9.60 -0.53 11.90
N SER A 46 -8.49 -1.24 12.19
CA SER A 46 -7.67 -1.85 11.14
C SER A 46 -8.44 -2.93 10.36
N GLY A 47 -9.27 -3.72 11.03
CA GLY A 47 -10.14 -4.70 10.40
C GLY A 47 -11.21 -4.07 9.49
N SER A 48 -11.85 -2.99 9.93
CA SER A 48 -12.84 -2.28 9.12
C SER A 48 -12.22 -1.63 7.89
N ILE A 49 -10.98 -1.15 7.98
CA ILE A 49 -10.21 -0.69 6.82
C ILE A 49 -9.99 -1.84 5.82
N LEU A 50 -9.56 -3.02 6.28
CA LEU A 50 -9.40 -4.18 5.39
C LEU A 50 -10.71 -4.59 4.71
N LEU A 51 -11.81 -4.67 5.46
CA LEU A 51 -13.13 -4.96 4.91
C LEU A 51 -13.59 -3.88 3.92
N SER A 52 -13.39 -2.61 4.24
CA SER A 52 -13.70 -1.51 3.32
C SER A 52 -12.89 -1.59 2.03
N ASN A 53 -11.63 -2.04 2.09
CA ASN A 53 -10.81 -2.23 0.91
C ASN A 53 -11.34 -3.40 0.05
N VAL A 54 -11.95 -4.42 0.66
CA VAL A 54 -12.66 -5.47 -0.08
C VAL A 54 -13.86 -4.91 -0.81
N TYR A 55 -14.68 -4.10 -0.15
CA TYR A 55 -15.77 -3.40 -0.81
C TYR A 55 -15.27 -2.53 -1.98
N SER A 56 -14.24 -1.72 -1.78
CA SER A 56 -13.66 -0.91 -2.87
C SER A 56 -13.15 -1.78 -4.03
N SER A 57 -12.47 -2.89 -3.76
CA SER A 57 -11.97 -3.81 -4.80
C SER A 57 -13.07 -4.47 -5.64
N LEU A 58 -14.32 -4.41 -5.17
CA LEU A 58 -15.52 -4.91 -5.83
C LEU A 58 -16.42 -3.77 -6.37
N GLY A 59 -15.92 -2.53 -6.41
CA GLY A 59 -16.66 -1.36 -6.87
C GLY A 59 -17.71 -0.83 -5.88
N LYS A 60 -17.78 -1.37 -4.67
CA LYS A 60 -18.78 -1.02 -3.63
C LYS A 60 -18.32 0.17 -2.80
N TYR A 61 -18.01 1.30 -3.45
CA TYR A 61 -17.38 2.46 -2.81
C TYR A 61 -18.23 3.10 -1.72
N GLU A 62 -19.55 3.20 -1.91
CA GLU A 62 -20.46 3.73 -0.88
C GLU A 62 -20.49 2.85 0.37
N GLN A 63 -20.50 1.51 0.22
CA GLN A 63 -20.41 0.59 1.37
C GLN A 63 -19.06 0.75 2.10
N ALA A 64 -17.96 0.89 1.36
CA ALA A 64 -16.63 1.13 1.94
C ALA A 64 -16.58 2.45 2.73
N LYS A 65 -17.12 3.52 2.16
CA LYS A 65 -17.17 4.86 2.77
C LYS A 65 -18.01 4.85 4.05
N ASN A 66 -19.20 4.26 4.00
CA ASN A 66 -20.10 4.16 5.14
C ASN A 66 -19.47 3.36 6.28
N LEU A 67 -18.88 2.20 6.00
CA LEU A 67 -18.19 1.39 7.01
C LEU A 67 -17.08 2.18 7.72
N ARG A 68 -16.21 2.86 6.94
CA ARG A 68 -15.12 3.67 7.51
C ARG A 68 -15.64 4.82 8.38
N TYR A 69 -16.70 5.50 7.94
CA TYR A 69 -17.31 6.61 8.69
C TYR A 69 -17.91 6.14 10.02
N HIS A 70 -18.72 5.08 9.99
CA HIS A 70 -19.38 4.55 11.17
C HIS A 70 -18.36 4.00 12.19
N GLU A 71 -17.42 3.16 11.75
CA GLU A 71 -16.45 2.53 12.66
C GLU A 71 -15.50 3.56 13.28
N LYS A 72 -15.08 4.57 12.52
CA LYS A 72 -14.27 5.67 13.09
C LYS A 72 -15.04 6.43 14.17
N LYS A 73 -16.34 6.68 13.97
CA LYS A 73 -17.20 7.39 14.92
C LYS A 73 -17.46 6.55 16.17
N GLU A 74 -17.78 5.27 16.00
CA GLU A 74 -18.10 4.35 17.11
C GLU A 74 -16.88 4.03 17.97
N LEU A 75 -15.73 3.75 17.35
CA LEU A 75 -14.53 3.32 18.07
C LEU A 75 -13.76 4.49 18.70
N GLY A 76 -13.94 5.72 18.20
CA GLY A 76 -13.29 6.92 18.73
C GLY A 76 -11.76 6.92 18.59
N VAL A 77 -11.19 6.07 17.73
CA VAL A 77 -9.75 5.94 17.49
C VAL A 77 -9.32 6.59 16.17
N LYS A 78 -8.08 7.07 16.13
CA LYS A 78 -7.53 7.72 14.94
C LYS A 78 -7.02 6.68 13.93
N VAL A 79 -7.27 6.95 12.65
CA VAL A 79 -6.69 6.19 11.53
C VAL A 79 -5.22 6.57 11.40
N LYS A 80 -4.33 5.57 11.36
CA LYS A 80 -2.92 5.77 11.03
C LYS A 80 -2.80 6.11 9.54
N ILE A 81 -2.22 7.25 9.23
CA ILE A 81 -1.96 7.66 7.84
C ILE A 81 -0.77 6.84 7.31
N GLY A 82 -0.89 6.37 6.06
CA GLY A 82 0.20 5.70 5.37
C GLY A 82 1.31 6.68 5.02
N LEU A 83 2.52 6.39 5.48
CA LEU A 83 3.72 7.14 5.22
C LEU A 83 4.80 6.19 4.72
N SER A 84 5.54 6.65 3.70
CA SER A 84 6.78 6.02 3.27
C SER A 84 7.91 7.03 3.37
N TRP A 85 9.11 6.57 3.69
CA TRP A 85 10.27 7.43 3.79
C TRP A 85 11.53 6.72 3.34
N THR A 86 12.51 7.52 2.97
CA THR A 86 13.80 7.08 2.44
C THR A 86 14.87 8.03 2.93
N GLU A 87 16.08 7.52 3.08
CA GLU A 87 17.26 8.31 3.40
C GLU A 87 18.19 8.26 2.20
N VAL A 88 18.48 9.42 1.62
CA VAL A 88 19.35 9.53 0.45
C VAL A 88 20.34 10.67 0.67
N TYR A 89 21.63 10.37 0.57
CA TYR A 89 22.73 11.32 0.82
C TYR A 89 22.62 12.09 2.15
N GLY A 90 22.16 11.40 3.21
CA GLY A 90 21.99 11.96 4.55
C GLY A 90 20.70 12.76 4.74
N GLU A 91 19.82 12.84 3.73
CA GLU A 91 18.53 13.51 3.83
C GLU A 91 17.40 12.49 4.03
N LEU A 92 16.64 12.66 5.11
CA LEU A 92 15.47 11.84 5.40
C LEU A 92 14.19 12.49 4.86
N VAL A 93 13.68 11.95 3.75
CA VAL A 93 12.49 12.47 3.05
C VAL A 93 11.29 11.56 3.28
N ARG A 94 10.13 12.16 3.53
CA ARG A 94 8.87 11.46 3.84
C ARG A 94 7.79 11.84 2.84
N PHE A 95 6.97 10.85 2.48
CA PHE A 95 5.84 11.01 1.57
C PHE A 95 4.58 10.40 2.17
N LYS A 96 3.47 11.12 2.07
CA LYS A 96 2.12 10.54 2.15
C LYS A 96 1.61 10.19 0.76
N ALA A 97 0.45 9.56 0.65
CA ALA A 97 -0.16 9.34 -0.66
C ALA A 97 -0.57 10.68 -1.30
N HIS A 98 -0.30 10.82 -2.60
CA HIS A 98 -0.57 12.01 -3.42
C HIS A 98 0.09 13.28 -2.86
N ASP A 99 1.33 13.14 -2.39
CA ASP A 99 2.07 14.23 -1.77
C ASP A 99 2.78 15.10 -2.79
N HIS A 100 2.38 16.37 -2.86
CA HIS A 100 3.00 17.40 -3.70
C HIS A 100 3.80 18.43 -2.91
N SER A 101 3.93 18.26 -1.58
CA SER A 101 4.57 19.25 -0.71
C SER A 101 6.09 19.33 -0.84
N HIS A 102 6.73 18.30 -1.41
CA HIS A 102 8.16 18.29 -1.64
C HIS A 102 8.54 19.27 -2.77
N PRO A 103 9.61 20.09 -2.64
CA PRO A 103 10.01 21.06 -3.67
C PRO A 103 10.26 20.44 -5.06
N ARG A 104 10.73 19.20 -5.09
CA ARG A 104 10.99 18.42 -6.31
C ARG A 104 9.82 17.53 -6.73
N SER A 105 8.60 17.75 -6.23
CA SER A 105 7.47 16.85 -6.53
C SER A 105 7.18 16.78 -8.02
N SER A 106 7.27 17.89 -8.76
CA SER A 106 7.10 17.90 -10.22
C SER A 106 8.08 16.96 -10.94
N GLU A 107 9.35 16.92 -10.53
CA GLU A 107 10.35 16.00 -11.08
C GLU A 107 10.02 14.54 -10.75
N ILE A 108 9.57 14.26 -9.51
CA ILE A 108 9.16 12.92 -9.08
C ILE A 108 8.00 12.40 -9.93
N TYR A 109 6.98 13.24 -10.14
CA TYR A 109 5.80 12.86 -10.94
C TYR A 109 6.15 12.71 -12.42
N ALA A 110 6.96 13.61 -12.98
CA ALA A 110 7.43 13.49 -14.36
C ALA A 110 8.24 12.20 -14.60
N GLU A 111 9.01 11.76 -13.61
CA GLU A 111 9.73 10.48 -13.67
C GLU A 111 8.75 9.29 -13.68
N PHE A 112 7.59 9.37 -12.99
CA PHE A 112 6.57 8.34 -13.11
C PHE A 112 5.90 8.33 -14.48
N ASP A 113 5.56 9.48 -15.05
CA ASP A 113 4.95 9.52 -16.40
C ASP A 113 5.87 8.85 -17.43
N ARG A 114 7.18 9.10 -17.31
CA ARG A 114 8.22 8.45 -18.11
C ARG A 114 8.29 6.94 -17.85
N LEU A 115 8.29 6.53 -16.58
CA LEU A 115 8.38 5.12 -16.19
C LEU A 115 7.15 4.33 -16.56
N SER A 116 5.94 4.83 -16.31
CA SER A 116 4.69 4.17 -16.66
C SER A 116 4.65 3.83 -18.15
N SER A 117 5.01 4.78 -19.01
CA SER A 117 5.08 4.58 -20.46
C SER A 117 6.01 3.44 -20.86
N ILE A 118 7.09 3.23 -20.11
CA ILE A 118 8.04 2.14 -20.32
C ILE A 118 7.49 0.84 -19.73
N LEU A 119 7.06 0.85 -18.47
CA LEU A 119 6.60 -0.32 -17.74
C LEU A 119 5.37 -0.97 -18.41
N ILE A 120 4.46 -0.17 -18.96
CA ILE A 120 3.33 -0.67 -19.75
C ILE A 120 3.82 -1.50 -20.96
N LYS A 121 4.89 -1.06 -21.64
CA LYS A 121 5.52 -1.84 -22.74
C LYS A 121 6.14 -3.15 -22.25
N TYR A 122 6.53 -3.22 -20.98
CA TYR A 122 6.99 -4.43 -20.30
C TYR A 122 5.85 -5.22 -19.62
N ASN A 123 4.60 -5.04 -20.09
CA ASN A 123 3.40 -5.72 -19.60
C ASN A 123 3.03 -5.40 -18.14
N TYR A 124 3.50 -4.29 -17.57
CA TYR A 124 2.96 -3.81 -16.30
C TYR A 124 1.51 -3.38 -16.49
N LYS A 125 0.64 -3.90 -15.62
CA LYS A 125 -0.77 -3.50 -15.55
C LYS A 125 -1.02 -2.95 -14.16
N PHE A 126 -1.41 -1.68 -14.13
CA PHE A 126 -1.89 -1.05 -12.90
C PHE A 126 -3.10 -1.80 -12.36
N ASP A 127 -3.01 -2.24 -11.10
CA ASP A 127 -4.07 -3.03 -10.47
C ASP A 127 -5.04 -2.10 -9.73
N SER A 128 -6.12 -1.72 -10.42
CA SER A 128 -7.16 -0.83 -9.88
C SER A 128 -7.87 -1.39 -8.64
N THR A 129 -7.73 -2.68 -8.32
CA THR A 129 -8.27 -3.25 -7.08
C THR A 129 -7.57 -2.73 -5.81
N TRP A 130 -6.43 -2.04 -5.96
CA TRP A 130 -5.74 -1.31 -4.89
C TRP A 130 -6.16 0.15 -4.75
N ILE A 131 -7.08 0.62 -5.58
CA ILE A 131 -7.71 1.93 -5.41
C ILE A 131 -8.83 1.79 -4.37
N THR A 132 -8.66 2.45 -3.23
CA THR A 132 -9.52 2.24 -2.04
C THR A 132 -10.57 3.33 -1.81
N ARG A 133 -10.90 4.06 -2.88
CA ARG A 133 -11.93 5.10 -2.95
C ARG A 133 -12.49 5.18 -4.37
N GLN A 134 -13.62 5.85 -4.52
CA GLN A 134 -14.09 6.22 -5.84
C GLN A 134 -13.14 7.25 -6.46
N MET A 135 -12.89 7.10 -7.77
CA MET A 135 -12.11 8.04 -8.56
C MET A 135 -13.00 9.14 -9.11
N ASN A 136 -12.42 10.32 -9.26
CA ASN A 136 -13.06 11.45 -9.95
C ASN A 136 -12.90 11.29 -11.48
N GLU A 137 -13.69 12.03 -12.26
CA GLU A 137 -13.68 11.94 -13.73
C GLU A 137 -12.34 12.31 -14.37
N GLU A 138 -11.57 13.20 -13.72
CA GLU A 138 -10.26 13.65 -14.18
C GLU A 138 -9.12 12.66 -13.86
N GLU A 139 -9.37 11.68 -12.97
CA GLU A 139 -8.34 10.76 -12.50
C GLU A 139 -8.23 9.53 -13.40
N THR A 140 -7.00 9.17 -13.73
CA THR A 140 -6.69 7.87 -14.36
C THR A 140 -6.21 6.87 -13.31
N ILE A 141 -6.39 5.57 -13.56
CA ILE A 141 -5.90 4.50 -12.66
C ILE A 141 -4.41 4.67 -12.37
N GLU A 142 -3.65 5.00 -13.42
CA GLU A 142 -2.23 5.30 -13.34
C GLU A 142 -1.94 6.49 -12.42
N SER A 143 -2.60 7.63 -12.61
CA SER A 143 -2.37 8.84 -11.81
C SER A 143 -2.58 8.59 -10.31
N VAL A 144 -3.60 7.81 -9.95
CA VAL A 144 -3.93 7.48 -8.56
C VAL A 144 -2.91 6.51 -7.95
N LEU A 145 -2.53 5.47 -8.70
CA LEU A 145 -1.62 4.45 -8.19
C LEU A 145 -0.16 4.92 -8.18
N CYS A 146 0.25 5.80 -9.11
CA CYS A 146 1.55 6.49 -9.07
C CYS A 146 1.65 7.45 -7.87
N GLY A 147 0.53 7.97 -7.37
CA GLY A 147 0.47 8.75 -6.13
C GLY A 147 0.68 7.95 -4.84
N HIS A 148 0.91 6.64 -4.88
CA HIS A 148 1.21 5.89 -3.65
C HIS A 148 2.55 6.29 -3.03
N SER A 149 2.58 6.42 -1.70
CA SER A 149 3.75 6.92 -0.96
C SER A 149 5.05 6.16 -1.24
N GLU A 150 4.97 4.84 -1.45
CA GLU A 150 6.11 3.98 -1.75
C GLU A 150 6.70 4.35 -3.10
N LYS A 151 5.83 4.54 -4.10
CA LYS A 151 6.25 4.93 -5.44
C LYS A 151 6.89 6.30 -5.37
N LEU A 152 6.27 7.29 -4.72
CA LEU A 152 6.85 8.62 -4.51
C LEU A 152 8.26 8.56 -3.90
N ALA A 153 8.45 7.73 -2.86
CA ALA A 153 9.76 7.56 -2.23
C ALA A 153 10.78 6.89 -3.16
N ILE A 154 10.37 5.92 -3.99
CA ILE A 154 11.21 5.33 -5.04
C ILE A 154 11.55 6.38 -6.11
N GLY A 155 10.57 7.13 -6.61
CA GLY A 155 10.77 8.19 -7.60
C GLY A 155 11.77 9.24 -7.10
N PHE A 156 11.66 9.66 -5.84
CA PHE A 156 12.64 10.55 -5.22
C PHE A 156 14.08 9.99 -5.27
N ASN A 157 14.27 8.69 -5.10
CA ASN A 157 15.58 8.06 -5.25
C ASN A 157 16.05 8.05 -6.72
N LEU A 158 15.14 7.78 -7.66
CA LEU A 158 15.46 7.66 -9.09
C LEU A 158 15.83 9.00 -9.75
N ILE A 159 15.28 10.12 -9.25
CA ILE A 159 15.62 11.47 -9.74
C ILE A 159 16.95 12.00 -9.18
N GLN A 160 17.60 11.28 -8.26
CA GLN A 160 18.93 11.66 -7.81
C GLN A 160 19.98 11.40 -8.88
N LYS A 161 21.07 12.19 -8.82
CA LYS A 161 22.20 12.09 -9.72
C LYS A 161 23.50 12.09 -8.91
N PRO A 162 24.24 10.97 -8.84
CA PRO A 162 23.89 9.65 -9.41
C PRO A 162 22.65 9.02 -8.72
N ILE A 163 22.06 7.99 -9.34
CA ILE A 163 21.04 7.19 -8.65
C ILE A 163 21.76 6.36 -7.58
N PRO A 164 21.21 6.26 -6.34
CA PRO A 164 21.79 5.43 -5.29
C PRO A 164 22.08 3.99 -5.74
N GLU A 165 23.16 3.41 -5.23
CA GLU A 165 23.56 2.03 -5.54
C GLU A 165 22.52 1.00 -5.06
N PHE A 166 21.87 1.29 -3.93
CA PHE A 166 20.70 0.58 -3.44
C PHE A 166 19.66 1.59 -2.97
N ILE A 167 18.38 1.22 -3.05
CA ILE A 167 17.27 2.06 -2.60
C ILE A 167 16.67 1.44 -1.34
N GLN A 168 16.59 2.21 -0.26
CA GLN A 168 15.95 1.79 0.99
C GLN A 168 14.71 2.64 1.28
N ILE A 169 13.57 1.97 1.38
CA ILE A 169 12.28 2.56 1.72
C ILE A 169 11.78 1.91 3.01
N THR A 170 11.24 2.72 3.92
CA THR A 170 10.42 2.22 5.02
C THR A 170 8.99 2.72 4.89
N LYS A 171 8.02 1.86 5.14
CA LYS A 171 6.59 2.14 5.17
C LYS A 171 6.00 1.71 6.51
N ASN A 172 5.15 2.55 7.09
CA ASN A 172 4.49 2.25 8.37
C ASN A 172 3.23 1.34 8.24
N LEU A 173 2.77 1.08 7.03
CA LEU A 173 1.70 0.13 6.71
C LEU A 173 2.28 -0.98 5.82
N ARG A 174 1.53 -2.06 5.60
CA ARG A 174 1.90 -3.11 4.65
C ARG A 174 1.96 -2.56 3.22
N VAL A 175 2.91 -3.03 2.42
CA VAL A 175 2.99 -2.67 1.00
C VAL A 175 1.76 -3.18 0.24
N CYS A 176 1.21 -2.34 -0.64
CA CYS A 176 0.10 -2.76 -1.49
C CYS A 176 0.61 -3.61 -2.67
N GLY A 177 -0.24 -4.48 -3.23
CA GLY A 177 0.15 -5.39 -4.31
C GLY A 177 0.62 -4.66 -5.56
N ASP A 178 -0.08 -3.60 -5.96
CA ASP A 178 0.36 -2.75 -7.07
C ASP A 178 1.76 -2.14 -6.86
N CYS A 179 2.05 -1.62 -5.66
CA CYS A 179 3.39 -1.09 -5.32
C CYS A 179 4.44 -2.19 -5.28
N HIS A 180 4.09 -3.40 -4.85
CA HIS A 180 4.99 -4.54 -4.85
C HIS A 180 5.39 -4.95 -6.27
N GLU A 181 4.42 -5.10 -7.18
CA GLU A 181 4.68 -5.39 -8.60
C GLU A 181 5.49 -4.28 -9.28
N PHE A 182 5.13 -3.02 -9.02
CA PHE A 182 5.88 -1.87 -9.51
C PHE A 182 7.35 -1.93 -9.06
N THR A 183 7.59 -2.20 -7.77
CA THR A 183 8.95 -2.23 -7.21
C THR A 183 9.79 -3.36 -7.81
N LYS A 184 9.20 -4.55 -8.06
CA LYS A 184 9.87 -5.64 -8.80
C LYS A 184 10.36 -5.17 -10.16
N LEU A 185 9.51 -4.45 -10.90
CA LEU A 185 9.86 -3.96 -12.23
C LEU A 185 10.91 -2.85 -12.18
N ILE A 186 10.85 -1.93 -11.22
CA ILE A 186 11.89 -0.91 -11.06
C ILE A 186 13.24 -1.54 -10.73
N ALA A 187 13.28 -2.51 -9.80
CA ALA A 187 14.52 -3.23 -9.45
C ALA A 187 15.15 -3.87 -10.70
N LYS A 188 14.32 -4.51 -11.53
CA LYS A 188 14.74 -5.10 -12.81
C LYS A 188 15.17 -4.07 -13.84
N PHE A 189 14.39 -3.01 -14.05
CA PHE A 189 14.68 -2.02 -15.09
C PHE A 189 15.96 -1.25 -14.80
N TYR A 190 16.16 -0.84 -13.54
CA TYR A 190 17.35 -0.09 -13.14
C TYR A 190 18.56 -0.96 -12.78
N GLN A 191 18.39 -2.29 -12.74
CA GLN A 191 19.42 -3.22 -12.28
C GLN A 191 19.95 -2.80 -10.88
N ARG A 192 19.01 -2.64 -9.93
CA ARG A 192 19.28 -2.15 -8.57
C ARG A 192 18.56 -2.99 -7.53
N ASN A 193 19.20 -3.19 -6.38
CA ASN A 193 18.53 -3.74 -5.21
C ASN A 193 17.63 -2.66 -4.59
N ILE A 194 16.38 -3.01 -4.35
CA ILE A 194 15.45 -2.16 -3.59
C ILE A 194 15.04 -2.93 -2.34
N ILE A 195 15.18 -2.30 -1.19
CA ILE A 195 14.79 -2.88 0.10
C ILE A 195 13.62 -2.06 0.62
N VAL A 196 12.48 -2.71 0.85
CA VAL A 196 11.30 -2.08 1.43
C VAL A 196 10.98 -2.75 2.76
N ARG A 197 11.14 -2.02 3.87
CA ARG A 197 10.62 -2.44 5.17
C ARG A 197 9.20 -1.94 5.32
N ASP A 198 8.22 -2.83 5.33
CA ASP A 198 6.83 -2.48 5.61
C ASP A 198 6.44 -2.82 7.06
N ALA A 199 5.15 -2.69 7.40
CA ALA A 199 4.66 -2.99 8.75
C ALA A 199 4.80 -4.47 9.17
N ASN A 200 4.94 -5.38 8.21
CA ASN A 200 4.89 -6.82 8.43
C ASN A 200 6.26 -7.48 8.27
N ARG A 201 7.07 -7.01 7.31
CA ARG A 201 8.35 -7.66 6.94
C ARG A 201 9.27 -6.73 6.14
N ILE A 202 10.44 -7.26 5.84
CA ILE A 202 11.39 -6.67 4.89
C ILE A 202 11.29 -7.41 3.56
N HIS A 203 11.12 -6.65 2.50
CA HIS A 203 11.10 -7.11 1.12
C HIS A 203 12.44 -6.76 0.47
N HIS A 204 13.11 -7.75 -0.09
CA HIS A 204 14.30 -7.55 -0.91
C HIS A 204 13.92 -7.78 -2.36
N PHE A 205 13.89 -6.71 -3.15
CA PHE A 205 13.63 -6.75 -4.57
C PHE A 205 14.96 -6.78 -5.30
N TYR A 206 15.21 -7.88 -6.01
CA TYR A 206 16.47 -8.16 -6.69
C TYR A 206 16.45 -7.66 -8.15
N PRO A 207 17.61 -7.39 -8.77
CA PRO A 207 17.74 -6.97 -10.18
C PRO A 207 17.14 -7.93 -11.22
N ASN A 208 16.80 -9.15 -10.84
CA ASN A 208 16.10 -10.10 -11.72
C ASN A 208 14.56 -9.92 -11.70
N GLY A 209 14.04 -8.99 -10.90
CA GLY A 209 12.61 -8.70 -10.75
C GLY A 209 11.88 -9.62 -9.77
N GLN A 210 12.59 -10.35 -8.92
CA GLN A 210 12.01 -11.17 -7.86
C GLN A 210 12.05 -10.45 -6.51
N CYS A 211 11.08 -10.76 -5.65
CA CYS A 211 11.08 -10.33 -4.26
C CYS A 211 11.38 -11.52 -3.33
N SER A 212 12.12 -11.29 -2.25
CA SER A 212 12.39 -12.30 -1.22
C SER A 212 11.13 -12.89 -0.56
N CYS A 213 9.99 -12.20 -0.65
CA CYS A 213 8.73 -12.70 -0.10
C CYS A 213 8.02 -13.74 -0.99
N GLN A 214 8.51 -13.97 -2.22
CA GLN A 214 7.90 -14.89 -3.20
C GLN A 214 6.41 -14.63 -3.44
N ASP A 215 6.02 -13.35 -3.43
CA ASP A 215 4.62 -12.89 -3.56
C ASP A 215 3.69 -13.36 -2.41
N HIS A 216 4.23 -13.88 -1.31
CA HIS A 216 3.52 -14.25 -0.08
C HIS A 216 3.55 -13.13 0.97
N PHE A 217 3.32 -11.88 0.56
CA PHE A 217 3.33 -10.72 1.44
C PHE A 217 1.96 -10.29 1.89
#